data_AF-A0A941T314-F1
#
_entry.id   AF-A0A941T314-F1
#
_cell.length_a   1.000
_cell.length_b   1.000
_cell.length_c   1.000
_cell.angle_alpha   90.00
_cell.angle_beta   90.00
_cell.angle_gamma   90.00
#
_symmetry.space_group_name_H-M   'P 1'
#
loop_
_entity.id
_entity.type
_entity.pdbx_description
1 polymer ?
#
loop_
_entity_poly.entity_id
_entity_poly.type
_entity_poly.pdbx_seq_one_letter_code
_entity_poly.pdbx_strand_id
1 'polypeptide(L)'
;MRIGPLCLALGVALAATACSTTPSGDATFAGVTADEVAASGGTVAGIAGGVLMASKLSYLKPEYIAGALVAYAIYDPLAPTWSIDVSRAGEDRVRMDLRMKSLITGGEGEARQIFLRNARRMVEAGGFAGYDVLRYEEGMEATRPFARRTASGEVRLVRSRQFPQL
;
A
#
# COMPACT_ATOMS: atom_id res chain seq x y z
N MET A 1 -48.84 -11.73 -14.05
CA MET A 1 -47.98 -12.84 -13.59
C MET A 1 -46.53 -12.45 -13.88
N ARG A 2 -45.87 -11.77 -12.95
CA ARG A 2 -44.72 -12.26 -12.14
C ARG A 2 -43.62 -12.95 -12.95
N ILE A 3 -42.61 -12.18 -13.32
CA ILE A 3 -41.30 -12.62 -13.84
C ILE A 3 -40.44 -12.97 -12.62
N GLY A 4 -40.02 -14.23 -12.49
CA GLY A 4 -39.17 -14.71 -11.39
C GLY A 4 -37.68 -14.61 -11.74
N PRO A 5 -36.80 -14.30 -10.77
CA PRO A 5 -35.37 -14.16 -10.98
C PRO A 5 -34.70 -15.55 -10.91
N LEU A 6 -34.51 -16.16 -12.07
CA LEU A 6 -33.83 -17.44 -12.24
C LEU A 6 -32.53 -17.16 -13.00
N CYS A 7 -31.55 -16.52 -12.34
CA CYS A 7 -30.25 -16.26 -13.00
C CYS A 7 -29.02 -16.05 -12.11
N LEU A 8 -29.04 -16.28 -10.79
CA LEU A 8 -27.86 -16.01 -9.94
C LEU A 8 -27.65 -17.10 -8.88
N ALA A 9 -27.41 -18.33 -9.32
CA ALA A 9 -26.95 -19.42 -8.45
C ALA A 9 -25.91 -20.33 -9.13
N LEU A 10 -25.12 -19.77 -10.06
CA LEU A 10 -23.98 -20.44 -10.66
C LEU A 10 -22.76 -19.55 -10.42
N GLY A 11 -22.00 -19.78 -9.35
CA GLY A 11 -20.86 -18.89 -9.09
C GLY A 11 -19.99 -19.12 -7.85
N VAL A 12 -20.25 -20.10 -6.97
CA VAL A 12 -19.34 -20.37 -5.84
C VAL A 12 -19.29 -21.87 -5.55
N ALA A 13 -18.49 -22.62 -6.31
CA ALA A 13 -18.28 -24.05 -6.09
C ALA A 13 -16.81 -24.49 -6.16
N LEU A 14 -15.86 -23.58 -5.90
CA LEU A 14 -14.43 -23.92 -5.85
C LEU A 14 -13.69 -23.15 -4.74
N ALA A 15 -14.10 -23.36 -3.49
CA ALA A 15 -13.28 -23.04 -2.31
C ALA A 15 -13.82 -23.75 -1.06
N ALA A 16 -13.65 -25.07 -0.92
CA ALA A 16 -13.75 -25.75 0.39
C ALA A 16 -13.43 -27.26 0.30
N THR A 17 -12.18 -27.62 0.01
CA THR A 17 -11.64 -28.95 0.40
C THR A 17 -10.63 -28.76 1.52
N ALA A 18 -11.11 -28.21 2.64
CA ALA A 18 -10.46 -28.26 3.94
C ALA A 18 -11.49 -28.04 5.08
N CYS A 19 -12.66 -28.68 4.99
CA CYS A 19 -13.57 -28.80 6.13
C CYS A 19 -13.10 -29.99 6.97
N SER A 20 -12.29 -29.74 7.99
CA SER A 20 -12.14 -30.71 9.08
C SER A 20 -13.41 -30.66 9.93
N THR A 21 -13.86 -31.81 10.45
CA THR A 21 -14.96 -31.87 11.41
C THR A 21 -14.42 -32.19 12.80
N THR A 22 -15.04 -31.63 13.84
CA THR A 22 -14.77 -32.04 15.23
C THR A 22 -15.29 -33.47 15.48
N PRO A 23 -14.89 -34.16 16.56
CA PRO A 23 -15.45 -35.46 16.93
C PRO A 23 -16.98 -35.47 17.12
N SER A 24 -17.57 -34.30 17.36
CA SER A 24 -19.02 -34.05 17.44
C SER A 24 -19.70 -33.80 16.09
N GLY A 25 -18.94 -33.72 14.98
CA GLY A 25 -19.46 -33.55 13.63
C GLY A 25 -19.58 -32.11 13.14
N ASP A 26 -19.13 -31.13 13.92
CA ASP A 26 -19.25 -29.72 13.57
C ASP A 26 -18.17 -29.31 12.57
N ALA A 27 -18.57 -28.53 11.56
CA ALA A 27 -17.63 -28.01 10.57
C ALA A 27 -16.68 -27.01 11.24
N THR A 28 -15.37 -27.30 11.13
CA THR A 28 -14.33 -26.46 11.70
C THR A 28 -13.27 -26.11 10.66
N PHE A 29 -12.87 -24.84 10.66
CA PHE A 29 -11.66 -24.40 9.98
C PHE A 29 -10.56 -24.25 11.02
N ALA A 30 -9.42 -24.90 10.82
CA ALA A 30 -8.28 -24.85 11.74
C ALA A 30 -8.52 -25.37 13.18
N GLY A 31 -9.66 -26.01 13.47
CA GLY A 31 -10.06 -26.38 14.84
C GLY A 31 -10.90 -25.32 15.57
N VAL A 32 -11.35 -24.26 14.89
CA VAL A 32 -12.32 -23.27 15.39
C VAL A 32 -13.68 -23.50 14.73
N THR A 33 -14.77 -23.47 15.51
CA THR A 33 -16.15 -23.67 15.04
C THR A 33 -16.85 -22.34 14.70
N ALA A 34 -17.91 -22.40 13.88
CA ALA A 34 -18.68 -21.21 13.49
C ALA A 34 -19.39 -20.54 14.68
N ASP A 35 -19.84 -21.31 15.66
CA ASP A 35 -20.51 -20.80 16.87
C ASP A 35 -19.54 -20.09 17.81
N GLU A 36 -18.31 -20.57 17.94
CA GLU A 36 -17.24 -19.87 18.67
C GLU A 36 -16.91 -18.53 17.98
N VAL A 37 -16.94 -18.49 16.65
CA VAL A 37 -16.71 -17.27 15.86
C VAL A 37 -17.82 -16.26 16.03
N ALA A 38 -19.07 -16.72 16.05
CA ALA A 38 -20.24 -15.90 16.27
C ALA A 38 -20.30 -15.35 17.70
N ALA A 39 -19.99 -16.18 18.70
CA ALA A 39 -20.04 -15.81 20.12
C ALA A 39 -18.95 -14.80 20.53
N SER A 40 -17.79 -14.82 19.86
CA SER A 40 -16.68 -13.92 20.17
C SER A 40 -16.68 -12.63 19.33
N GLY A 41 -17.62 -12.49 18.38
CA GLY A 41 -17.61 -11.42 17.39
C GLY A 41 -16.48 -11.68 16.38
N GLY A 42 -16.80 -11.87 15.10
CA GLY A 42 -15.91 -12.51 14.13
C GLY A 42 -14.47 -11.99 14.05
N THR A 43 -14.19 -10.75 14.47
CA THR A 43 -12.84 -10.21 14.64
C THR A 43 -12.02 -10.92 15.72
N VAL A 44 -12.59 -11.20 16.89
CA VAL A 44 -11.89 -11.87 18.00
C VAL A 44 -11.58 -13.31 17.64
N ALA A 45 -12.53 -13.99 16.99
CA ALA A 45 -12.33 -15.35 16.51
C ALA A 45 -11.29 -15.45 15.38
N GLY A 46 -11.27 -14.46 14.48
CA GLY A 46 -10.24 -14.35 13.45
C GLY A 46 -8.85 -14.16 14.04
N ILE A 47 -8.73 -13.34 15.09
CA ILE A 47 -7.47 -13.17 15.84
C ILE A 47 -7.09 -14.47 16.56
N ALA A 48 -8.02 -15.09 17.30
CA ALA A 48 -7.77 -16.32 18.05
C ALA A 48 -7.36 -17.47 17.12
N GLY A 49 -8.09 -17.68 16.03
CA GLY A 49 -7.76 -18.67 15.00
C GLY A 49 -6.43 -18.39 14.31
N GLY A 50 -6.11 -17.12 14.03
CA GLY A 50 -4.83 -16.71 13.48
C GLY A 50 -3.65 -17.02 14.41
N VAL A 51 -3.78 -16.73 15.71
CA VAL A 51 -2.77 -17.05 16.74
C VAL A 51 -2.60 -18.55 16.89
N LEU A 52 -3.70 -19.32 16.87
CA LEU A 52 -3.68 -20.77 17.00
C LEU A 52 -3.02 -21.44 15.77
N MET A 53 -3.23 -20.90 14.58
CA MET A 53 -2.52 -21.36 13.38
C MET A 53 -1.04 -21.00 13.41
N ALA A 54 -0.69 -19.77 13.82
CA ALA A 54 0.70 -19.36 13.96
C ALA A 54 1.46 -20.20 14.99
N SER A 55 0.80 -20.60 16.08
CA SER A 55 1.39 -21.50 17.07
C SER A 55 1.59 -22.92 16.52
N LYS A 56 0.61 -23.48 15.81
CA LYS A 56 0.72 -24.80 15.15
C LYS A 56 1.84 -24.82 14.09
N LEU A 57 2.00 -23.75 13.34
CA LEU A 57 3.08 -23.59 12.35
C LEU A 57 4.44 -23.21 12.98
N SER A 58 4.52 -23.12 14.31
CA SER A 58 5.72 -22.69 15.03
C SER A 58 6.23 -21.28 14.69
N TYR A 59 5.43 -20.43 14.05
CA TYR A 59 5.82 -19.05 13.72
C TYR A 59 5.93 -18.12 14.93
N LEU A 60 5.39 -18.54 16.08
CA LEU A 60 5.53 -17.80 17.35
C LEU A 60 6.85 -18.08 18.08
N LYS A 61 7.71 -18.97 17.57
CA LYS A 61 9.02 -19.16 18.20
C LYS A 61 9.86 -17.88 18.08
N PRO A 62 10.71 -17.56 19.08
CA PRO A 62 11.48 -16.32 19.10
C PRO A 62 12.32 -16.08 17.85
N GLU A 63 12.84 -17.14 17.22
CA GLU A 63 13.70 -17.03 16.04
C GLU A 63 12.92 -16.53 14.82
N TYR A 64 11.69 -17.00 14.63
CA TYR A 64 10.83 -16.56 13.53
C TYR A 64 10.29 -15.15 13.77
N ILE A 65 9.93 -14.82 15.01
CA ILE A 65 9.50 -13.46 15.36
C ILE A 65 10.67 -12.49 15.14
N ALA A 66 11.87 -12.82 15.62
CA ALA A 66 13.06 -12.01 15.40
C ALA A 66 13.36 -11.83 13.91
N GLY A 67 13.30 -12.92 13.12
CA GLY A 67 13.46 -12.87 11.67
C GLY A 67 12.41 -11.99 10.99
N ALA A 68 11.15 -12.08 11.40
CA ALA A 68 10.06 -11.27 10.87
C ALA A 68 10.23 -9.78 11.20
N LEU A 69 10.67 -9.44 12.43
CA LEU A 69 10.96 -8.07 12.82
C LEU A 69 12.15 -7.48 12.06
N VAL A 70 13.20 -8.27 11.83
CA VAL A 70 14.34 -7.85 11.00
C VAL A 70 13.90 -7.63 9.55
N ALA A 71 13.13 -8.55 8.98
CA ALA A 71 12.56 -8.39 7.64
C ALA A 71 11.66 -7.15 7.56
N TYR A 72 10.85 -6.91 8.58
CA TYR A 72 10.00 -5.71 8.69
C TYR A 72 10.84 -4.43 8.76
N ALA A 73 11.90 -4.40 9.57
CA ALA A 73 12.77 -3.23 9.69
C ALA A 73 13.52 -2.91 8.38
N ILE A 74 13.90 -3.93 7.60
CA ILE A 74 14.61 -3.75 6.32
C ILE A 74 13.64 -3.38 5.21
N TYR A 75 12.49 -4.04 5.13
CA TYR A 75 11.57 -3.90 4.01
C TYR A 75 10.44 -2.92 4.25
N ASP A 76 10.11 -2.57 5.49
CA ASP A 76 8.97 -1.76 5.94
C ASP A 76 7.78 -1.77 4.97
N PRO A 77 6.83 -2.70 5.09
CA PRO A 77 5.68 -2.77 4.20
C PRO A 77 4.77 -1.53 4.29
N LEU A 78 4.87 -0.73 5.36
CA LEU A 78 4.07 0.47 5.55
C LEU A 78 4.76 1.74 5.02
N ALA A 79 6.02 1.66 4.60
CA ALA A 79 6.71 2.78 3.98
C ALA A 79 6.03 3.18 2.66
N PRO A 80 5.95 4.49 2.34
CA PRO A 80 5.43 4.96 1.06
C PRO A 80 6.13 4.31 -0.14
N THR A 81 5.37 3.99 -1.18
CA THR A 81 5.90 3.38 -2.42
C THR A 81 6.98 4.24 -3.10
N TRP A 82 6.81 5.56 -3.02
CA TRP A 82 7.67 6.56 -3.65
C TRP A 82 8.35 7.41 -2.58
N SER A 83 9.67 7.43 -2.58
CA SER A 83 10.43 8.45 -1.83
C SER A 83 10.61 9.68 -2.71
N ILE A 84 10.55 10.86 -2.10
CA ILE A 84 10.60 12.15 -2.79
C ILE A 84 11.69 12.97 -2.12
N ASP A 85 12.74 13.27 -2.89
CA ASP A 85 13.78 14.20 -2.50
C ASP A 85 13.48 15.57 -3.14
N VAL A 86 13.49 16.62 -2.33
CA VAL A 86 13.15 17.98 -2.78
C VAL A 86 14.35 18.86 -2.54
N SER A 87 14.92 19.39 -3.62
CA SER A 87 16.07 20.29 -3.58
C SER A 87 15.72 21.64 -4.21
N ARG A 88 16.24 22.74 -3.65
CA ARG A 88 16.10 24.06 -4.26
C ARG A 88 17.07 24.16 -5.44
N ALA A 89 16.51 24.37 -6.64
CA ALA A 89 17.27 24.56 -7.88
C ALA A 89 17.49 26.05 -8.23
N GLY A 90 16.83 26.95 -7.51
CA GLY A 90 16.94 28.40 -7.64
C GLY A 90 16.02 29.11 -6.64
N GLU A 91 15.84 30.42 -6.79
CA GLU A 91 15.04 31.23 -5.86
C GLU A 91 13.54 30.84 -5.87
N ASP A 92 12.97 30.69 -7.06
CA ASP A 92 11.59 30.23 -7.26
C ASP A 92 11.52 28.86 -7.96
N ARG A 93 12.62 28.08 -7.94
CA ARG A 93 12.69 26.77 -8.63
C ARG A 93 13.00 25.65 -7.68
N VAL A 94 12.23 24.59 -7.80
CA VAL A 94 12.34 23.39 -6.96
C VAL A 94 12.49 22.19 -7.87
N ARG A 95 13.50 21.39 -7.59
CA ARG A 95 13.71 20.09 -8.21
C ARG A 95 13.20 19.01 -7.28
N MET A 96 12.46 18.07 -7.85
CA MET A 96 11.97 16.90 -7.13
C MET A 96 12.47 15.64 -7.84
N ASP A 97 13.16 14.79 -7.09
CA ASP A 97 13.65 13.51 -7.54
C ASP A 97 12.89 12.40 -6.77
N LEU A 98 12.05 11.66 -7.50
CA LEU A 98 11.21 10.59 -7.00
C LEU A 98 11.87 9.24 -7.29
N ARG A 99 11.92 8.36 -6.30
CA ARG A 99 12.47 7.02 -6.43
C ARG A 99 11.48 5.99 -5.91
N MET A 100 11.20 4.99 -6.73
CA MET A 100 10.35 3.88 -6.33
C MET A 100 11.13 2.89 -5.45
N LYS A 101 10.43 2.25 -4.51
CA LYS A 101 10.96 1.14 -3.72
C LYS A 101 11.40 -0.02 -4.62
N SER A 102 12.56 -0.62 -4.33
CA SER A 102 13.23 -1.58 -5.22
C SER A 102 12.57 -2.95 -5.39
N LEU A 103 11.57 -3.28 -4.56
CA LEU A 103 10.91 -4.61 -4.54
C LEU A 103 9.45 -4.56 -5.00
N ILE A 104 8.97 -3.39 -5.42
CA ILE A 104 7.62 -3.23 -5.97
C ILE A 104 7.74 -3.06 -7.47
N THR A 105 7.10 -3.97 -8.21
CA THR A 105 6.93 -3.86 -9.66
C THR A 105 5.59 -3.18 -9.95
N GLY A 106 5.57 -2.18 -10.84
CA GLY A 106 4.36 -1.42 -11.21
C GLY A 106 4.52 0.09 -11.05
N GLY A 107 3.40 0.80 -10.90
CA GLY A 107 3.39 2.26 -10.69
C GLY A 107 3.56 3.12 -11.95
N GLU A 108 3.34 2.54 -13.14
CA GLU A 108 3.39 3.31 -14.39
C GLU A 108 2.29 4.39 -14.39
N GLY A 109 2.70 5.64 -14.58
CA GLY A 109 1.80 6.80 -14.53
C GLY A 109 1.48 7.34 -13.12
N GLU A 110 1.75 6.58 -12.05
CA GLU A 110 1.54 7.06 -10.67
C GLU A 110 2.55 8.16 -10.31
N ALA A 111 3.80 8.01 -10.80
CA ALA A 111 4.89 8.97 -10.56
C ALA A 111 4.48 10.40 -10.90
N ARG A 112 3.81 10.59 -12.05
CA ARG A 112 3.36 11.92 -12.48
C ARG A 112 2.28 12.49 -11.58
N GLN A 113 1.34 11.67 -11.13
CA GLN A 113 0.30 12.11 -10.21
C GLN A 113 0.89 12.48 -8.84
N ILE A 114 1.85 11.71 -8.34
CA ILE A 114 2.57 11.99 -7.10
C ILE A 114 3.37 13.29 -7.23
N PHE A 115 4.08 13.47 -8.34
CA PHE A 115 4.82 14.70 -8.63
C PHE A 115 3.91 15.93 -8.59
N LEU A 116 2.81 15.93 -9.34
CA LEU A 116 1.87 17.07 -9.41
C LEU A 116 1.20 17.34 -8.05
N ARG A 117 0.84 16.29 -7.31
CA ARG A 117 0.27 16.40 -5.96
C ARG A 117 1.25 17.04 -4.98
N ASN A 118 2.53 16.68 -5.04
CA ASN A 118 3.54 17.26 -4.17
C ASN A 118 3.88 18.70 -4.57
N ALA A 119 3.93 19.00 -5.88
CA ALA A 119 4.04 20.38 -6.36
C ALA A 119 2.89 21.27 -5.84
N ARG A 120 1.65 20.77 -5.91
CA ARG A 120 0.48 21.44 -5.35
C ARG A 120 0.62 21.69 -3.84
N ARG A 121 1.04 20.67 -3.08
CA ARG A 121 1.26 20.80 -1.63
C ARG A 121 2.32 21.84 -1.29
N MET A 122 3.39 21.94 -2.07
CA MET A 122 4.42 22.97 -1.88
C MET A 122 3.88 24.38 -2.13
N VAL A 123 3.05 24.55 -3.15
CA VAL A 123 2.39 25.85 -3.42
C VAL A 123 1.52 26.26 -2.25
N GLU A 124 0.68 25.34 -1.75
CA GLU A 124 -0.22 25.59 -0.63
C GLU A 124 0.54 25.85 0.68
N ALA A 125 1.60 25.09 0.96
CA ALA A 125 2.42 25.29 2.16
C ALA A 125 3.29 26.55 2.10
N GLY A 126 3.70 26.97 0.90
CA GLY A 126 4.58 28.12 0.68
C GLY A 126 3.88 29.43 0.37
N GLY A 127 2.54 29.47 0.34
CA GLY A 127 1.78 30.69 0.02
C GLY A 127 1.87 31.12 -1.45
N PHE A 128 2.28 30.24 -2.35
CA PHE A 128 2.38 30.57 -3.78
C PHE A 128 0.99 30.53 -4.44
N ALA A 129 0.84 31.23 -5.56
CA ALA A 129 -0.42 31.22 -6.33
C ALA A 129 -0.57 29.96 -7.18
N GLY A 130 0.55 29.40 -7.62
CA GLY A 130 0.57 28.27 -8.53
C GLY A 130 1.99 27.76 -8.79
N TYR A 131 2.10 26.81 -9.70
CA TYR A 131 3.38 26.29 -10.17
C TYR A 131 3.32 26.00 -11.67
N ASP A 132 4.47 26.15 -12.33
CA ASP A 132 4.69 25.74 -13.71
C ASP A 132 5.68 24.57 -13.73
N VAL A 133 5.36 23.51 -14.48
CA VAL A 133 6.27 22.38 -14.67
C VAL A 133 7.24 22.72 -15.80
N LEU A 134 8.53 22.88 -15.47
CA LEU A 134 9.56 23.21 -16.45
C LEU A 134 10.09 21.96 -17.16
N ARG A 135 10.31 20.89 -16.39
CA ARG A 135 10.84 19.62 -16.89
C ARG A 135 10.24 18.48 -16.09
N TYR A 136 9.95 17.38 -16.77
CA TYR A 136 9.54 16.13 -16.15
C TYR A 136 10.04 14.97 -17.00
N GLU A 137 10.76 14.06 -16.36
CA GLU A 137 11.36 12.88 -16.99
C GLU A 137 11.13 11.67 -16.11
N GLU A 138 10.62 10.58 -16.70
CA GLU A 138 10.57 9.27 -16.07
C GLU A 138 11.69 8.40 -16.61
N GLY A 139 12.27 7.59 -15.73
CA GLY A 139 13.37 6.71 -16.05
C GLY A 139 13.33 5.41 -15.27
N MET A 140 14.27 4.54 -15.61
CA MET A 140 14.59 3.34 -14.87
C MET A 140 16.07 3.42 -14.51
N GLU A 141 16.36 3.30 -13.22
CA GLU A 141 17.72 3.22 -12.73
C GLU A 141 18.09 1.76 -12.50
N ALA A 142 19.14 1.29 -13.16
CA ALA A 142 19.68 -0.05 -12.99
C ALA A 142 20.58 -0.13 -11.74
N THR A 143 20.00 0.07 -10.56
CA THR A 143 20.71 -0.13 -9.29
C THR A 143 20.82 -1.63 -9.02
N ARG A 144 22.00 -2.15 -8.65
CA ARG A 144 22.09 -3.53 -8.14
C ARG A 144 21.52 -3.59 -6.72
N PRO A 145 20.71 -4.60 -6.35
CA PRO A 145 20.40 -5.85 -7.07
C PRO A 145 19.15 -5.81 -7.99
N PHE A 146 18.31 -4.77 -7.93
CA PHE A 146 17.09 -4.68 -8.74
C PHE A 146 16.93 -3.28 -9.35
N ALA A 147 16.58 -3.24 -10.64
CA ALA A 147 16.22 -2.00 -11.30
C ALA A 147 15.00 -1.37 -10.63
N ARG A 148 14.99 -0.04 -10.50
CA ARG A 148 13.88 0.72 -9.90
C ARG A 148 13.46 1.86 -10.80
N ARG A 149 12.17 2.20 -10.77
CA ARG A 149 11.68 3.40 -11.46
C ARG A 149 12.11 4.66 -10.74
N THR A 150 12.43 5.68 -11.52
CA THR A 150 12.74 7.02 -11.04
C THR A 150 11.94 8.03 -11.85
N ALA A 151 11.64 9.17 -11.24
CA ALA A 151 11.10 10.31 -11.95
C ALA A 151 11.79 11.57 -11.43
N SER A 152 12.23 12.45 -12.33
CA SER A 152 12.80 13.74 -11.95
C SER A 152 12.02 14.85 -12.62
N GLY A 153 11.77 15.92 -11.90
CA GLY A 153 11.14 17.09 -12.49
C GLY A 153 11.52 18.37 -11.78
N GLU A 154 11.39 19.46 -12.50
CA GLU A 154 11.64 20.81 -11.99
C GLU A 154 10.36 21.63 -12.13
N VAL A 155 9.96 22.25 -11.04
CA VAL A 155 8.82 23.17 -10.99
C VAL A 155 9.29 24.56 -10.64
N ARG A 156 8.68 25.56 -11.29
CA ARG A 156 8.79 26.96 -10.88
C ARG A 156 7.57 27.32 -10.05
N LEU A 157 7.79 27.88 -8.87
CA LEU A 157 6.72 28.40 -8.03
C LEU A 157 6.38 29.81 -8.49
N VAL A 158 5.09 30.11 -8.65
CA VAL A 158 4.62 31.39 -9.17
C VAL A 158 3.89 32.14 -8.06
N ARG A 159 4.34 33.37 -7.78
CA ARG A 159 3.69 34.25 -6.82
C ARG A 159 2.49 34.95 -7.46
N SER A 160 1.48 35.22 -6.65
CA SER A 160 0.33 36.01 -7.08
C SER A 160 0.79 37.42 -7.39
N ARG A 161 0.61 37.89 -8.63
CA ARG A 161 0.76 39.32 -8.94
C ARG A 161 -0.40 40.15 -8.39
N GLN A 162 -1.53 39.50 -8.09
CA GLN A 162 -2.73 40.15 -7.58
C GLN A 162 -2.68 40.32 -6.05
N PHE A 163 -1.95 39.46 -5.34
CA PHE A 163 -1.77 39.48 -3.89
C PHE A 163 -0.31 39.15 -3.52
N PRO A 164 0.61 40.13 -3.57
CA PRO A 164 2.04 39.89 -3.36
C PRO A 164 2.45 39.57 -1.90
N GLN A 165 1.52 39.61 -0.96
CA GLN A 165 1.78 39.69 0.49
C GLN A 165 1.11 38.58 1.33
N LEU A 166 0.51 37.56 0.69
CA LEU A 166 -0.06 36.40 1.40
C LEU A 166 0.90 35.21 1.34
#